data_AF-A0A2E3SQL7-F1
#
_entry.id   AF-A0A2E3SQL7-F1
#
_cell.length_a   1.000
_cell.length_b   1.000
_cell.length_c   1.000
_cell.angle_alpha   90.00
_cell.angle_beta   90.00
_cell.angle_gamma   90.00
#
_symmetry.space_group_name_H-M   'P 1'
#
loop_
_entity.id
_entity.type
_entity.pdbx_description
1 polymer ?
#
loop_
_entity_poly.entity_id
_entity_poly.type
_entity_poly.pdbx_seq_one_letter_code
_entity_poly.pdbx_strand_id
1 'polypeptide(L)'
;MAFLKKGIEYQKLAKTFNGVYLMIEDIQNNNNNEFSKEDIFTLAYICRREVLDRLEKYHWDISTPIIVPSISNKRITLANAIQQTLSKVTKISEDMMIYQDVKEILDRGDFFYDIENNIPEYIKNIAF
;
A
#
# COMPACT_ATOMS: atom_id res chain seq x y z
N MET A 1 -26.08 8.01 5.88
CA MET A 1 -24.76 8.58 5.53
C MET A 1 -23.58 7.61 5.69
N ALA A 2 -23.60 6.66 6.64
CA ALA A 2 -22.47 5.72 6.85
C ALA A 2 -22.15 4.78 5.66
N PHE A 3 -23.17 4.31 4.93
CA PHE A 3 -22.99 3.43 3.76
C PHE A 3 -22.25 4.12 2.59
N LEU A 4 -22.59 5.38 2.29
CA LEU A 4 -21.92 6.14 1.23
C LEU A 4 -20.44 6.38 1.57
N LYS A 5 -20.15 6.68 2.85
CA LYS A 5 -18.77 6.83 3.33
C LYS A 5 -17.96 5.53 3.19
N LYS A 6 -18.55 4.38 3.54
CA LYS A 6 -17.92 3.07 3.39
C LYS A 6 -17.59 2.76 1.92
N GLY A 7 -18.51 3.05 1.00
CA GLY A 7 -18.30 2.85 -0.43
C GLY A 7 -17.18 3.74 -1.02
N ILE A 8 -17.13 5.01 -0.63
CA ILE A 8 -16.06 5.94 -1.06
C ILE A 8 -14.69 5.45 -0.60
N GLU A 9 -14.58 5.05 0.67
CA GLU A 9 -13.32 4.55 1.22
C GLU A 9 -12.89 3.23 0.57
N TYR A 10 -13.86 2.37 0.21
CA TYR A 10 -13.58 1.14 -0.53
C TYR A 10 -13.02 1.42 -1.92
N GLN A 11 -13.53 2.46 -2.60
CA GLN A 11 -13.00 2.89 -3.89
C GLN A 11 -11.58 3.45 -3.75
N LYS A 12 -11.30 4.23 -2.70
CA LYS A 12 -9.94 4.69 -2.40
C LYS A 12 -8.98 3.52 -2.21
N LEU A 13 -9.39 2.53 -1.41
CA LEU A 13 -8.59 1.32 -1.21
C LEU A 13 -8.26 0.61 -2.54
N ALA A 14 -9.24 0.47 -3.44
CA ALA A 14 -9.03 -0.10 -4.76
C ALA A 14 -8.01 0.69 -5.59
N LYS A 15 -8.08 2.02 -5.55
CA LYS A 15 -7.12 2.91 -6.23
C LYS A 15 -5.72 2.79 -5.64
N THR A 16 -5.60 2.73 -4.32
CA THR A 16 -4.32 2.54 -3.63
C THR A 16 -3.67 1.22 -4.06
N PHE A 17 -4.40 0.10 -4.02
CA PHE A 17 -3.87 -1.18 -4.51
C PHE A 17 -3.43 -1.07 -5.97
N ASN A 18 -4.23 -0.40 -6.80
CA ASN A 18 -3.92 -0.27 -8.21
C ASN A 18 -2.59 0.49 -8.42
N GLY A 19 -2.45 1.64 -7.77
CA GLY A 19 -1.27 2.50 -7.87
C GLY A 19 -0.02 1.84 -7.30
N VAL A 20 -0.08 1.29 -6.09
CA VAL A 20 1.05 0.60 -5.47
C VAL A 20 1.51 -0.58 -6.32
N TYR A 21 0.58 -1.39 -6.84
CA TYR A 21 0.95 -2.52 -7.68
C TYR A 21 1.62 -2.10 -8.99
N LEU A 22 1.16 -1.02 -9.63
CA LEU A 22 1.82 -0.50 -10.83
C LEU A 22 3.23 0.00 -10.53
N MET A 23 3.43 0.73 -9.44
CA MET A 23 4.75 1.18 -9.01
C MET A 23 5.70 -0.01 -8.74
N ILE A 24 5.19 -1.07 -8.12
CA ILE A 24 5.95 -2.32 -7.91
C ILE A 24 6.34 -2.97 -9.24
N GLU A 25 5.41 -3.06 -10.19
CA GLU A 25 5.71 -3.60 -11.53
C GLU A 25 6.73 -2.72 -12.26
N ASP A 26 6.64 -1.41 -12.14
CA ASP A 26 7.62 -0.48 -12.72
C ASP A 26 9.00 -0.67 -12.10
N ILE A 27 9.09 -0.96 -10.79
CA ILE A 27 10.33 -1.34 -10.11
C ILE A 27 10.91 -2.62 -10.67
N GLN A 28 10.08 -3.66 -10.82
CA GLN A 28 10.53 -4.97 -11.25
C GLN A 28 10.92 -5.03 -12.72
N ASN A 29 10.26 -4.24 -13.58
CA ASN A 29 10.46 -4.27 -15.02
C ASN A 29 11.55 -3.30 -15.50
N ASN A 30 11.88 -2.25 -14.74
CA ASN A 30 12.95 -1.32 -15.11
C ASN A 30 14.33 -1.81 -14.66
N ASN A 31 14.97 -2.65 -15.48
CA ASN A 31 16.35 -3.13 -15.27
C ASN A 31 17.44 -2.03 -15.25
N ASN A 32 17.10 -0.77 -15.60
CA ASN A 32 18.06 0.32 -15.78
C ASN A 32 17.93 1.47 -14.77
N ASN A 33 16.86 1.51 -13.97
CA ASN A 33 16.70 2.54 -12.93
C ASN A 33 17.12 1.94 -11.59
N GLU A 34 18.15 2.51 -10.96
CA GLU A 34 18.45 2.29 -9.55
C GLU A 34 17.26 2.81 -8.73
N PHE A 35 16.29 1.94 -8.48
CA PHE A 35 15.23 2.25 -7.52
C PHE A 35 15.85 2.40 -6.14
N SER A 36 15.48 3.49 -5.48
CA SER A 36 16.06 3.87 -4.21
C SER A 36 15.37 3.12 -3.06
N LYS A 37 16.03 3.04 -1.91
CA LYS A 37 15.40 2.45 -0.71
C LYS A 37 14.19 3.27 -0.28
N GLU A 38 14.26 4.58 -0.50
CA GLU A 38 13.24 5.58 -0.23
C GLU A 38 11.95 5.32 -1.02
N ASP A 39 12.04 4.81 -2.25
CA ASP A 39 10.86 4.42 -3.04
C ASP A 39 10.12 3.25 -2.38
N ILE A 40 10.86 2.26 -1.88
CA ILE A 40 10.29 1.10 -1.17
C ILE A 40 9.70 1.51 0.18
N PHE A 41 10.38 2.40 0.91
CA PHE A 41 9.85 2.96 2.16
C PHE A 41 8.58 3.76 1.93
N THR A 42 8.51 4.52 0.84
CA THR A 42 7.31 5.25 0.43
C THR A 42 6.16 4.30 0.12
N LEU A 43 6.42 3.21 -0.62
CA LEU A 43 5.41 2.18 -0.90
C LEU A 43 4.92 1.50 0.39
N ALA A 44 5.83 1.14 1.30
CA ALA A 44 5.50 0.56 2.59
C ALA A 44 4.64 1.52 3.43
N TYR A 45 4.98 2.81 3.45
CA TYR A 45 4.23 3.84 4.15
C TYR A 45 2.81 4.00 3.58
N ILE A 46 2.67 4.04 2.26
CA ILE A 46 1.36 4.07 1.58
C ILE A 46 0.55 2.82 1.94
N CYS A 47 1.15 1.63 1.89
CA CYS A 47 0.49 0.39 2.29
C CYS A 47 0.00 0.45 3.75
N ARG A 48 0.82 0.89 4.69
CA ARG A 48 0.40 1.04 6.10
C ARG A 48 -0.77 2.00 6.23
N ARG A 49 -0.62 3.22 5.71
CA ARG A 49 -1.55 4.33 5.95
C ARG A 49 -2.86 4.20 5.18
N GLU A 50 -2.79 3.74 3.95
CA GLU A 50 -3.92 3.77 3.03
C GLU A 50 -4.61 2.40 2.90
N VAL A 51 -3.90 1.30 3.17
CA VAL A 51 -4.45 -0.06 3.14
C VAL A 51 -4.75 -0.56 4.54
N LEU A 52 -3.72 -0.79 5.35
CA LEU A 52 -3.86 -1.47 6.65
C LEU A 52 -4.73 -0.67 7.62
N ASP A 53 -4.50 0.65 7.73
CA ASP A 53 -5.30 1.51 8.60
C ASP A 53 -6.78 1.55 8.22
N ARG A 54 -7.10 1.51 6.92
CA ARG A 54 -8.50 1.49 6.47
C ARG A 54 -9.15 0.16 6.81
N LEU A 55 -8.45 -0.95 6.61
CA LEU A 55 -8.94 -2.28 6.94
C LEU A 55 -9.23 -2.40 8.43
N GLU A 56 -8.31 -1.94 9.28
CA GLU A 56 -8.47 -1.90 10.74
C GLU A 56 -9.63 -0.98 11.15
N LYS A 57 -9.66 0.25 10.64
CA LYS A 57 -10.69 1.24 11.00
C LYS A 57 -12.11 0.78 10.64
N TYR A 58 -12.29 0.21 9.46
CA TYR A 58 -13.61 -0.16 8.95
C TYR A 58 -13.97 -1.64 9.15
N HIS A 59 -13.06 -2.44 9.72
CA HIS A 59 -13.23 -3.87 9.98
C HIS A 59 -13.83 -4.60 8.76
N TRP A 60 -13.26 -4.32 7.58
CA TRP A 60 -13.75 -4.93 6.34
C TRP A 60 -13.41 -6.42 6.32
N ASP A 61 -14.38 -7.23 5.91
CA ASP A 61 -14.18 -8.65 5.69
C ASP A 61 -13.22 -8.84 4.52
N ILE A 62 -12.07 -9.49 4.78
CA ILE A 62 -11.03 -9.74 3.78
C ILE A 62 -11.49 -10.65 2.63
N SER A 63 -12.61 -11.36 2.78
CA SER A 63 -13.26 -12.13 1.71
C SER A 63 -14.07 -11.25 0.75
N THR A 64 -14.29 -9.96 1.08
CA THR A 64 -15.07 -9.04 0.26
C THR A 64 -14.41 -8.87 -1.12
N PRO A 65 -15.19 -8.94 -2.22
CA PRO A 65 -14.67 -8.77 -3.56
C PRO A 65 -14.35 -7.31 -3.89
N ILE A 66 -13.18 -7.06 -4.47
CA ILE A 66 -12.68 -5.78 -4.95
C ILE A 66 -12.26 -5.90 -6.42
N ILE A 67 -12.28 -4.79 -7.15
CA ILE A 67 -11.77 -4.72 -8.53
C ILE A 67 -10.50 -3.86 -8.48
N VAL A 68 -9.37 -4.47 -8.82
CA VAL A 68 -8.06 -3.79 -8.93
C VAL A 68 -7.47 -4.14 -10.31
N PRO A 69 -7.68 -3.30 -11.32
CA PRO A 69 -7.35 -3.62 -12.71
C PRO A 69 -5.89 -4.01 -12.95
N SER A 70 -4.94 -3.38 -12.24
CA SER A 70 -3.52 -3.71 -12.38
C SER A 70 -3.16 -5.11 -11.85
N ILE A 71 -3.94 -5.66 -10.92
CA ILE A 71 -3.74 -7.02 -10.38
C ILE A 71 -4.52 -8.05 -11.20
N SER A 72 -5.79 -7.74 -11.53
CA SER A 72 -6.67 -8.66 -12.26
C SER A 72 -7.79 -7.94 -12.99
N ASN A 73 -8.13 -8.43 -14.19
CA ASN A 73 -9.31 -8.02 -14.95
C ASN A 73 -10.63 -8.54 -14.34
N LYS A 74 -10.58 -9.36 -13.28
CA LYS A 74 -11.75 -9.92 -12.59
C LYS A 74 -11.82 -9.40 -11.15
N ARG A 75 -12.98 -9.60 -10.51
CA ARG A 75 -13.11 -9.39 -9.06
C ARG A 75 -12.19 -10.36 -8.32
N ILE A 76 -11.37 -9.83 -7.42
CA ILE A 76 -10.53 -10.60 -6.49
C ILE A 76 -10.97 -10.28 -5.07
N THR A 77 -10.58 -11.10 -4.09
CA THR A 77 -10.84 -10.76 -2.68
C THR A 77 -9.89 -9.67 -2.21
N LEU A 78 -10.27 -8.94 -1.16
CA LEU A 78 -9.35 -8.04 -0.46
C LEU A 78 -8.10 -8.79 0.01
N ALA A 79 -8.25 -10.00 0.53
CA ALA A 79 -7.12 -10.86 0.92
C ALA A 79 -6.12 -11.06 -0.23
N ASN A 80 -6.62 -11.36 -1.44
CA ASN A 80 -5.77 -11.52 -2.62
C ASN A 80 -5.08 -10.19 -3.00
N ALA A 81 -5.80 -9.07 -2.97
CA ALA A 81 -5.22 -7.76 -3.29
C ALA A 81 -4.10 -7.39 -2.32
N ILE A 82 -4.33 -7.60 -1.02
CA ILE A 82 -3.35 -7.38 0.06
C ILE A 82 -2.13 -8.26 -0.14
N GLN A 83 -2.34 -9.56 -0.35
CA GLN A 83 -1.24 -10.50 -0.57
C GLN A 83 -0.40 -10.10 -1.78
N GLN A 84 -1.05 -9.78 -2.91
CA GLN A 84 -0.35 -9.41 -4.14
C GLN A 84 0.44 -8.10 -4.04
N THR A 85 0.06 -7.19 -3.15
CA THR A 85 0.79 -5.93 -2.93
C THR A 85 1.84 -6.07 -1.82
N LEU A 86 1.42 -6.42 -0.60
CA LEU A 86 2.34 -6.50 0.55
C LEU A 86 3.43 -7.56 0.36
N SER A 87 3.12 -8.73 -0.19
CA SER A 87 4.15 -9.76 -0.41
C SER A 87 5.19 -9.31 -1.44
N LYS A 88 4.81 -8.52 -2.44
CA LYS A 88 5.77 -7.98 -3.41
C LYS A 88 6.65 -6.89 -2.82
N VAL A 89 6.08 -5.95 -2.06
CA VAL A 89 6.87 -4.93 -1.32
C VAL A 89 7.86 -5.62 -0.38
N THR A 90 7.38 -6.63 0.35
CA THR A 90 8.20 -7.42 1.28
C THR A 90 9.34 -8.11 0.54
N LYS A 91 9.05 -8.80 -0.56
CA LYS A 91 10.07 -9.50 -1.34
C LYS A 91 11.15 -8.54 -1.87
N ILE A 92 10.75 -7.41 -2.44
CA ILE A 92 11.70 -6.40 -2.93
C ILE A 92 12.56 -5.86 -1.77
N SER A 93 11.95 -5.66 -0.60
CA SER A 93 12.68 -5.20 0.59
C SER A 93 13.71 -6.22 1.10
N GLU A 94 13.43 -7.52 0.97
CA GLU A 94 14.37 -8.60 1.28
C GLU A 94 15.54 -8.58 0.30
N ASP A 95 15.25 -8.48 -1.01
CA ASP A 95 16.27 -8.41 -2.07
C ASP A 95 17.20 -7.19 -1.89
N MET A 96 16.69 -6.08 -1.34
CA MET A 96 17.42 -4.84 -1.06
C MET A 96 18.03 -4.77 0.35
N MET A 97 17.89 -5.82 1.17
CA MET A 97 18.36 -5.87 2.58
C MET A 97 17.81 -4.74 3.47
N ILE A 98 16.56 -4.32 3.24
CA ILE A 98 15.84 -3.29 4.01
C ILE A 98 14.53 -3.81 4.60
N TYR A 99 14.36 -5.14 4.65
CA TYR A 99 13.15 -5.78 5.16
C TYR A 99 12.76 -5.32 6.57
N GLN A 100 13.74 -5.17 7.47
CA GLN A 100 13.46 -4.79 8.85
C GLN A 100 12.85 -3.39 8.94
N ASP A 101 13.38 -2.45 8.17
CA ASP A 101 12.89 -1.07 8.08
C ASP A 101 11.48 -1.05 7.49
N VAL A 102 11.23 -1.81 6.42
CA VAL A 102 9.90 -1.94 5.81
C VAL A 102 8.89 -2.55 6.77
N LYS A 103 9.29 -3.58 7.52
CA LYS A 103 8.45 -4.21 8.54
C LYS A 103 8.11 -3.21 9.64
N GLU A 104 9.07 -2.41 10.09
CA GLU A 104 8.84 -1.36 11.07
C GLU A 104 7.82 -0.33 10.57
N ILE A 105 7.88 0.07 9.30
CA ILE A 105 6.88 0.95 8.69
C ILE A 105 5.49 0.29 8.70
N LEU A 106 5.37 -0.97 8.29
CA LEU A 106 4.10 -1.71 8.22
C LEU A 106 3.49 -2.00 9.59
N ASP A 107 4.31 -2.10 10.63
CA ASP A 107 3.89 -2.35 12.02
C ASP A 107 3.64 -1.05 12.81
N ARG A 108 3.77 0.14 12.18
CA ARG A 108 3.75 1.46 12.86
C ARG A 108 4.80 1.61 13.97
N GLY A 109 6.02 1.14 13.71
CA GLY A 109 7.17 1.40 14.58
C GLY A 109 7.69 2.83 14.45
N ASP A 110 8.85 3.11 15.03
CA ASP A 110 9.42 4.46 15.10
C ASP A 110 9.70 5.01 13.69
N PHE A 111 10.21 4.16 12.79
CA PHE A 111 10.50 4.57 11.41
C PHE A 111 9.26 4.99 10.61
N PHE A 112 8.07 4.44 10.92
CA PHE A 112 6.81 4.93 10.34
C PHE A 112 6.57 6.40 10.71
N TYR A 113 6.73 6.72 12.00
CA TYR A 113 6.49 8.07 12.52
C TYR A 113 7.55 9.06 12.05
N ASP A 114 8.79 8.61 11.88
CA ASP A 114 9.85 9.43 11.29
C ASP A 114 9.48 9.83 9.85
N ILE A 115 9.02 8.89 9.02
CA ILE A 115 8.54 9.21 7.67
C ILE A 115 7.32 10.15 7.74
N GLU A 116 6.35 9.84 8.60
CA GLU A 116 5.13 10.64 8.74
C GLU A 116 5.42 12.09 9.16
N ASN A 117 6.36 12.31 10.06
CA ASN A 117 6.73 13.64 10.54
C ASN A 117 7.49 14.47 9.49
N ASN A 118 8.19 13.81 8.57
CA ASN A 118 8.92 14.47 7.49
C ASN A 118 8.04 14.83 6.28
N ILE A 119 6.83 14.25 6.17
CA ILE A 119 5.90 14.60 5.11
C ILE A 119 5.15 15.89 5.49
N PRO A 120 5.12 16.92 4.61
CA PRO A 120 4.33 18.12 4.87
C PRO A 120 2.83 17.83 5.00
N GLU A 121 2.17 18.51 5.93
CA GLU A 121 0.76 18.26 6.27
C GLU A 121 -0.20 18.42 5.07
N TYR A 122 0.10 19.35 4.16
CA TYR A 122 -0.71 19.54 2.95
C TYR A 122 -0.64 18.33 2.00
N ILE A 123 0.46 17.56 2.01
CA ILE A 123 0.60 16.33 1.22
C ILE A 123 -0.17 15.18 1.88
N LYS A 124 -0.14 15.08 3.23
CA LYS A 124 -0.90 14.05 3.95
C LYS A 124 -2.39 14.11 3.68
N ASN A 125 -2.92 15.32 3.48
CA ASN A 125 -4.34 15.56 3.21
C ASN A 125 -4.76 15.26 1.77
N ILE A 126 -3.82 14.97 0.87
CA ILE A 126 -4.11 14.44 -0.47
C ILE A 126 -4.40 12.94 -0.29
N ALA A 127 -5.66 12.62 0.01
CA ALA A 127 -6.11 11.23 0.07
C ALA A 127 -5.93 10.57 -1.32
N PHE A 128 -5.17 9.48 -1.39
CA PHE A 128 -5.09 8.61 -2.56
C PHE A 128 -6.37 7.77 -2.71
#